data_AF-A0A522PXI0-F1
#
_entry.id   AF-A0A522PXI0-F1
#
_cell.length_a   1.000
_cell.length_b   1.000
_cell.length_c   1.000
_cell.angle_alpha   90.00
_cell.angle_beta   90.00
_cell.angle_gamma   90.00
#
_symmetry.space_group_name_H-M   'P 1'
#
loop_
_entity.id
_entity.type
_entity.pdbx_description
1 polymer ?
#
loop_
_entity_poly.entity_id
_entity_poly.type
_entity_poly.pdbx_seq_one_letter_code
_entity_poly.pdbx_strand_id
1 'polypeptide(L)' 'MPKIQWTNLPPALRQHLFDRLEERQINVEDLYRLKSWRESEPEAPDGPWYKDFGSFKICGEGRFPKTFLLKGQAAKGKPL' A
#
# COMPACT_ATOMS: atom_id res chain seq x y z
N MET A 1 -10.19 -13.80 4.52
CA MET A 1 -8.91 -13.32 5.11
C MET A 1 -9.18 -12.00 5.87
N PRO A 2 -8.32 -11.51 6.79
CA PRO A 2 -8.59 -10.23 7.45
C PRO A 2 -8.56 -9.07 6.44
N LYS A 3 -9.26 -7.97 6.73
CA LYS A 3 -9.16 -6.74 5.92
C LYS A 3 -7.80 -6.08 6.11
N ILE A 4 -7.32 -5.36 5.09
CA ILE A 4 -6.13 -4.51 5.25
C ILE A 4 -6.44 -3.41 6.27
N GLN A 5 -5.57 -3.26 7.27
CA GLN A 5 -5.69 -2.26 8.31
C GLN A 5 -5.09 -0.94 7.84
N TRP A 6 -5.91 0.11 7.80
CA TRP A 6 -5.50 1.47 7.39
C TRP A 6 -5.49 2.48 8.53
N THR A 7 -6.13 2.15 9.65
CA THR A 7 -6.24 2.98 10.85
C THR A 7 -5.46 2.35 12.00
N ASN A 8 -5.09 3.15 13.01
CA ASN A 8 -4.31 2.68 14.17
C ASN A 8 -3.04 1.90 13.80
N LEU A 9 -2.37 2.33 12.73
CA LEU A 9 -1.07 1.78 12.35
C LEU A 9 -0.02 2.11 13.44
N PRO A 10 0.95 1.22 13.69
CA PRO A 10 2.12 1.56 14.50
C PRO A 10 2.73 2.90 14.05
N PRO A 11 3.05 3.85 14.96
CA PRO A 11 3.48 5.19 14.57
C PRO A 11 4.66 5.22 13.59
N ALA A 12 5.68 4.38 13.81
CA ALA A 12 6.83 4.25 12.92
C ALA A 12 6.44 3.76 11.52
N LEU A 13 5.46 2.84 11.43
CA LEU A 13 4.95 2.36 10.15
C LEU A 13 4.17 3.45 9.41
N ARG A 14 3.33 4.20 10.14
CA ARG A 14 2.59 5.33 9.57
C ARG A 14 3.55 6.39 9.02
N GLN A 15 4.58 6.76 9.79
CA GLN A 15 5.59 7.73 9.35
C GLN A 15 6.31 7.24 8.10
N HIS A 16 6.78 5.98 8.10
CA HIS A 16 7.43 5.40 6.93
C HIS A 16 6.57 5.46 5.66
N LEU A 17 5.25 5.21 5.77
CA LEU A 17 4.35 5.31 4.63
C LEU A 17 4.24 6.75 4.09
N PHE A 18 4.25 7.75 4.97
CA PHE A 18 4.27 9.15 4.55
C PHE A 18 5.59 9.53 3.87
N ASP A 19 6.73 9.16 4.47
CA ASP A 19 8.05 9.42 3.89
C ASP A 19 8.14 8.80 2.48
N ARG A 20 7.59 7.59 2.30
CA ARG A 20 7.56 6.93 0.98
C ARG A 20 6.61 7.58 -0.01
N LEU A 21 5.45 8.08 0.42
CA LEU A 21 4.55 8.84 -0.46
C LEU A 21 5.25 10.09 -1.00
N GLU A 22 5.95 10.82 -0.12
CA GLU A 22 6.68 12.04 -0.46
C GLU A 22 7.89 11.75 -1.36
N GLU A 23 8.79 10.84 -0.95
CA GLU A 23 9.99 10.49 -1.74
C GLU A 23 9.65 9.94 -3.14
N ARG A 24 8.50 9.29 -3.30
CA ARG A 24 8.06 8.71 -4.58
C ARG A 24 7.20 9.66 -5.42
N GLN A 25 6.97 10.88 -4.93
CA GLN A 25 6.18 11.90 -5.62
C GLN A 25 4.80 11.37 -6.05
N ILE A 26 4.16 10.58 -5.19
CA ILE A 26 2.83 10.03 -5.46
C ILE A 26 1.84 11.19 -5.52
N ASN A 27 1.25 11.41 -6.70
CA ASN A 27 0.47 12.59 -6.99
C ASN A 27 -0.96 12.49 -6.46
N VAL A 28 -1.73 13.58 -6.60
CA VAL A 28 -3.11 13.65 -6.11
C VAL A 28 -4.03 12.62 -6.80
N GLU A 29 -3.86 12.37 -8.09
CA GLU A 29 -4.65 11.38 -8.83
C GLU A 29 -4.38 9.96 -8.31
N ASP A 30 -3.12 9.64 -8.04
CA ASP A 30 -2.69 8.38 -7.44
C ASP A 30 -3.28 8.20 -6.03
N LEU A 31 -3.31 9.27 -5.23
CA LEU A 31 -3.92 9.26 -3.90
C LEU A 31 -5.44 9.01 -3.96
N TYR A 32 -6.14 9.54 -4.98
CA TYR A 32 -7.56 9.23 -5.20
C TYR A 32 -7.77 7.75 -5.54
N ARG A 33 -6.95 7.18 -6.42
CA ARG A 33 -7.01 5.74 -6.74
C ARG A 33 -6.75 4.87 -5.51
N LEU A 34 -5.76 5.24 -4.69
CA LEU A 34 -5.50 4.57 -3.42
C LEU A 34 -6.69 4.68 -2.47
N LYS A 35 -7.29 5.87 -2.34
CA LYS A 35 -8.47 6.09 -1.49
C LYS A 35 -9.63 5.21 -1.91
N SER A 36 -10.00 5.20 -3.19
CA SER A 36 -11.10 4.37 -3.71
C SER A 36 -10.86 2.88 -3.49
N TRP A 37 -9.62 2.42 -3.64
CA TRP A 37 -9.28 1.03 -3.35
C TRP A 37 -9.35 0.69 -1.85
N ARG A 38 -8.94 1.61 -0.96
CA ARG A 38 -9.08 1.42 0.49
C ARG A 38 -10.53 1.30 0.91
N GLU A 39 -11.41 2.10 0.29
CA GLU A 39 -12.86 2.11 0.54
C GLU A 39 -13.55 0.83 0.06
N SER A 40 -12.96 0.07 -0.87
CA SER A 40 -13.48 -1.24 -1.26
C SER A 40 -13.14 -2.37 -0.27
N GLU A 41 -12.49 -2.05 0.85
CA GLU A 41 -12.12 -2.98 1.93
C GLU A 41 -11.47 -4.29 1.43
N PRO A 42 -10.30 -4.22 0.77
CA PRO A 42 -9.61 -5.40 0.26
C PRO A 42 -9.19 -6.36 1.39
N GLU A 43 -9.19 -7.65 1.06
CA GLU A 43 -8.67 -8.69 1.95
C GLU A 43 -7.14 -8.77 1.87
N ALA A 44 -6.52 -9.04 3.02
CA ALA A 44 -5.08 -9.10 3.20
C ALA A 44 -4.63 -10.57 3.36
N PRO A 45 -3.81 -11.13 2.46
CA PRO A 45 -3.21 -12.45 2.63
C PRO A 45 -2.33 -12.52 3.87
N ASP A 46 -2.12 -13.73 4.39
CA ASP A 46 -1.27 -13.96 5.57
C ASP A 46 0.20 -13.58 5.30
N GLY A 47 0.66 -13.75 4.05
CA GLY A 47 2.03 -13.45 3.61
C GLY A 47 2.16 -12.10 2.89
N PRO A 48 3.30 -11.89 2.19
CA PRO A 48 3.52 -10.69 1.40
C PRO A 48 2.47 -10.53 0.30
N TRP A 49 2.06 -9.30 0.04
CA TRP A 49 1.11 -8.93 -1.00
C TRP A 49 1.43 -7.56 -1.60
N TYR A 50 0.90 -7.29 -2.79
CA TYR A 50 0.98 -5.97 -3.40
C TYR A 50 -0.24 -5.62 -4.24
N LYS A 51 -0.53 -4.33 -4.35
CA LYS A 51 -1.46 -3.78 -5.35
C LYS A 51 -0.68 -2.89 -6.31
N ASP A 52 -0.82 -3.14 -7.61
CA ASP A 52 -0.27 -2.30 -8.67
C ASP A 52 -1.33 -1.31 -9.18
N PHE A 53 -0.99 -0.02 -9.15
CA PHE A 53 -1.80 1.08 -9.68
C PHE A 53 -1.26 1.60 -11.04
N GLY A 54 -0.22 0.96 -11.58
CA GLY A 54 0.46 1.32 -12.83
C GLY A 54 1.56 2.36 -12.64
N SER A 55 1.26 3.47 -11.99
CA SER A 55 2.21 4.55 -11.64
C SER A 55 3.07 4.19 -10.42
N PHE A 56 2.44 3.58 -9.42
CA PHE A 56 3.07 3.11 -8.20
C PHE A 56 2.48 1.77 -7.76
N LYS A 57 3.12 1.12 -6.79
CA LYS A 57 2.59 -0.05 -6.10
C LYS A 57 2.55 0.21 -4.60
N ILE A 58 1.57 -0.33 -3.91
CA ILE A 58 1.61 -0.47 -2.46
C ILE A 58 1.85 -1.93 -2.11
N CYS A 59 2.79 -2.18 -1.21
CA CYS A 59 3.14 -3.51 -0.73
C CYS A 59 2.81 -3.64 0.74
N GLY A 60 2.46 -4.85 1.16
CA GLY A 60 2.21 -5.16 2.55
C GLY A 60 2.48 -6.62 2.89
N GLU A 61 2.23 -6.95 4.15
CA GLU A 61 2.37 -8.31 4.69
C GLU A 61 1.37 -8.50 5.81
N GLY A 62 0.63 -9.61 5.77
CA GLY A 62 -0.52 -9.80 6.65
C GLY A 62 -1.50 -8.63 6.49
N ARG A 63 -2.12 -8.19 7.59
CA ARG A 63 -3.05 -7.04 7.58
C ARG A 63 -2.41 -5.67 7.32
N PHE A 64 -1.09 -5.53 7.26
CA PHE A 64 -0.44 -4.22 7.28
C PHE A 64 0.08 -3.79 5.91
N PRO A 65 -0.24 -2.57 5.44
CA PRO A 65 0.54 -1.93 4.40
C PRO A 65 1.94 -1.61 4.94
N LYS A 66 2.97 -1.79 4.11
CA LYS A 66 4.38 -1.68 4.53
C LYS A 66 5.16 -0.62 3.78
N THR A 67 4.95 -0.46 2.48
CA THR A 67 5.72 0.52 1.69
C THR A 67 5.07 0.84 0.35
N PHE A 68 5.57 1.88 -0.31
CA PHE A 68 5.25 2.23 -1.69
C PHE A 68 6.47 2.03 -2.59
N LEU A 69 6.23 1.51 -3.79
CA LEU A 69 7.22 1.27 -4.82
C LEU A 69 6.88 2.05 -6.09
N LEU A 70 7.90 2.48 -6.83
CA LEU A 70 7.72 3.03 -8.19
C LEU A 70 7.36 1.93 -9.18
N LYS A 71 6.78 2.31 -10.32
CA LYS A 71 6.45 1.40 -11.43
C LYS A 71 7.53 0.36 -11.76
N GLY A 72 8.80 0.79 -11.83
CA GLY A 72 9.94 -0.06 -12.20
C GLY A 72 10.50 -0.96 -11.09
N GLN A 73 10.04 -0.80 -9.84
CA GLN A 73 10.52 -1.62 -8.73
C GLN A 73 9.70 -2.91 -8.61
N ALA A 74 10.41 -4.04 -8.42
CA ALA A 74 9.78 -5.34 -8.26
C ALA A 74 9.09 -5.45 -6.89
N ALA A 75 7.81 -5.83 -6.90
CA ALA A 75 7.07 -6.18 -5.70
C ALA A 75 7.21 -7.68 -5.39
N LYS A 76 7.03 -8.04 -4.12
CA LYS A 76 7.01 -9.44 -3.67
C LYS A 76 5.62 -9.81 -3.17
N GLY A 77 5.23 -11.07 -3.36
CA GLY A 77 4.01 -11.62 -2.79
C GLY A 77 2.84 -11.72 -3.76
N LYS A 78 1.64 -11.93 -3.21
CA LYS A 78 0.42 -12.14 -3.98
C LYS A 78 -0.13 -10.80 -4.53
N PRO A 79 -0.48 -10.70 -5.82
CA PRO A 79 -1.16 -9.53 -6.36
C PRO A 79 -2.61 -9.41 -5.84
N LEU A 80 -3.03 -8.18 -5.57
CA LEU A 80 -4.39 -7.76 -5.20
C LEU A 80 -5.00 -6.81 -6.24
#